data_AF-A0A2W4JNW1-F1
#
_entry.id   AF-A0A2W4JNW1-F1
#
_cell.length_a   1.000
_cell.length_b   1.000
_cell.length_c   1.000
_cell.angle_alpha   90.00
_cell.angle_beta   90.00
_cell.angle_gamma   90.00
#
_symmetry.space_group_name_H-M   'P 1'
#
loop_
_entity.id
_entity.type
_entity.pdbx_description
1 polymer ?
#
loop_
_entity_poly.entity_id
_entity_poly.type
_entity_poly.pdbx_seq_one_letter_code
_entity_poly.pdbx_strand_id
1 'polypeptide(L)'
;MNGNDEGTFCLVLHSHLPWLLHHGSWPVGEEWLYQAWTHSYLRVFDLLRKFADEGRRDLLTLGVTPVLAAQLDDPYALRGVQEWIGHWQLRVQQAAVRWRDDPLLRELAVAEHKAAIAAAEHLETDWRHGLSPVLGPLADAGVIELLGGPLTHPFHPLLPNPV
;
A
#
# COMPACT_ATOMS: atom_id res chain seq x y z
N MET A 1 -34.43 -16.41 -26.24
CA MET A 1 -33.74 -16.25 -24.95
C MET A 1 -33.09 -14.89 -25.00
N ASN A 2 -33.70 -13.89 -24.34
CA ASN A 2 -33.24 -12.51 -24.39
C ASN A 2 -31.91 -12.43 -23.63
N GLY A 3 -30.84 -12.04 -24.33
CA GLY A 3 -29.51 -11.93 -23.75
C GLY A 3 -29.39 -10.71 -22.85
N ASN A 4 -29.10 -10.95 -21.57
CA ASN A 4 -28.10 -10.24 -20.76
C ASN A 4 -28.09 -10.85 -19.34
N ASP A 5 -27.61 -12.08 -19.20
CA ASP A 5 -27.29 -12.58 -17.86
C ASP A 5 -25.91 -12.02 -17.48
N GLU A 6 -25.89 -10.79 -16.96
CA GLU A 6 -24.71 -10.20 -16.36
C GLU A 6 -24.48 -10.84 -14.99
N GLY A 7 -23.33 -11.52 -14.82
CA GLY A 7 -22.91 -12.09 -13.54
C GLY A 7 -22.29 -11.05 -12.61
N THR A 8 -22.20 -11.37 -11.32
CA THR A 8 -21.53 -10.51 -10.34
C THR A 8 -20.01 -10.74 -10.35
N PHE A 9 -19.23 -9.66 -10.42
CA PHE A 9 -17.79 -9.68 -10.23
C PHE A 9 -17.43 -9.08 -8.87
N CYS A 10 -16.61 -9.80 -8.09
CA CYS A 10 -16.11 -9.35 -6.80
C CYS A 10 -14.58 -9.38 -6.80
N LEU A 11 -13.94 -8.22 -6.71
CA LEU A 11 -12.51 -8.12 -6.48
C LEU A 11 -12.23 -8.10 -4.97
N VAL A 12 -11.47 -9.08 -4.48
CA VAL A 12 -11.04 -9.15 -3.08
C VAL A 12 -9.53 -9.01 -3.01
N LEU A 13 -9.04 -7.93 -2.41
CA LEU A 13 -7.61 -7.70 -2.20
C LEU A 13 -7.24 -8.04 -0.75
N HIS A 14 -6.41 -9.05 -0.55
CA HIS A 14 -5.91 -9.42 0.79
C HIS A 14 -4.51 -8.85 1.02
N SER A 15 -4.39 -7.95 2.00
CA SER A 15 -3.14 -7.26 2.35
C SER A 15 -2.58 -7.79 3.66
N HIS A 16 -1.37 -8.35 3.58
CA HIS A 16 -0.68 -8.94 4.71
C HIS A 16 0.85 -8.81 4.59
N LEU A 17 1.48 -8.49 5.71
CA LEU A 17 2.89 -8.73 5.98
C LEU A 17 3.01 -9.24 7.42
N PRO A 18 4.01 -10.10 7.74
CA PRO A 18 4.29 -10.47 9.12
C PRO A 18 4.76 -9.24 9.92
N TRP A 19 4.97 -9.41 11.22
CA TRP A 19 5.60 -8.36 12.02
C TRP A 19 7.07 -8.20 11.63
N LEU A 20 7.41 -7.05 11.04
CA LEU A 20 8.74 -6.73 10.50
C LEU A 20 9.49 -5.69 11.34
N LEU A 21 8.76 -4.76 11.98
CA LEU A 21 9.37 -3.68 12.77
C LEU A 21 10.32 -4.24 13.83
N HIS A 22 11.54 -3.70 13.88
CA HIS A 22 12.65 -4.08 14.75
C HIS A 22 13.20 -5.51 14.54
N HIS A 23 12.88 -6.18 13.43
CA HIS A 23 13.31 -7.55 13.14
C HIS A 23 14.22 -7.63 11.91
N GLY A 24 15.15 -6.68 11.80
CA GLY A 24 16.06 -6.54 10.67
C GLY A 24 15.51 -5.64 9.58
N SER A 25 16.40 -5.08 8.77
CA SER A 25 16.02 -4.11 7.73
C SER A 25 16.13 -4.69 6.32
N TRP A 26 17.19 -5.45 6.03
CA TRP A 26 17.48 -6.01 4.70
C TRP A 26 18.20 -7.37 4.83
N PRO A 27 17.98 -8.36 3.94
CA PRO A 27 17.11 -8.37 2.75
C PRO A 27 15.65 -8.76 3.03
N VAL A 28 15.37 -9.28 4.23
CA VAL A 28 14.02 -9.59 4.72
C VAL A 28 13.86 -8.86 6.04
N GLY A 29 12.86 -8.00 6.13
CA GLY A 29 12.72 -7.09 7.26
C GLY A 29 11.87 -5.88 6.91
N GLU A 30 12.14 -4.77 7.58
CA GLU A 30 11.41 -3.51 7.43
C GLU A 30 11.34 -2.99 6.00
N GLU A 31 12.37 -3.26 5.16
CA GLU A 31 12.34 -2.88 3.75
C GLU A 31 11.10 -3.42 3.02
N TRP A 32 10.65 -4.66 3.33
CA TRP A 32 9.45 -5.21 2.70
C TRP A 32 8.20 -4.39 3.02
N LEU A 33 8.09 -3.89 4.26
CA LEU A 33 7.00 -3.01 4.65
C LEU A 33 7.04 -1.71 3.85
N TYR A 34 8.21 -1.07 3.75
CA TYR A 34 8.34 0.21 3.05
C TYR A 34 8.16 0.10 1.53
N GLN A 35 8.62 -1.01 0.93
CA GLN A 35 8.36 -1.33 -0.48
C GLN A 35 6.87 -1.54 -0.74
N ALA A 36 6.20 -2.37 0.07
CA ALA A 36 4.76 -2.60 -0.06
C ALA A 36 3.97 -1.29 0.15
N TRP A 37 4.38 -0.47 1.12
CA TRP A 37 3.74 0.81 1.40
C TRP A 37 3.85 1.75 0.20
N THR A 38 5.06 2.01 -0.29
CA THR A 38 5.30 3.02 -1.34
C THR A 38 4.90 2.55 -2.74
N HIS A 39 5.09 1.27 -3.07
CA HIS A 39 4.87 0.77 -4.43
C HIS A 39 3.49 0.10 -4.62
N SER A 40 2.78 -0.23 -3.54
CA SER A 40 1.44 -0.80 -3.60
C SER A 40 0.42 0.09 -2.88
N TYR A 41 0.49 0.20 -1.55
CA TYR A 41 -0.61 0.77 -0.76
C TYR A 41 -0.88 2.24 -1.10
N LEU A 42 0.15 3.10 -1.17
CA LEU A 42 -0.07 4.50 -1.54
C LEU A 42 -0.79 4.64 -2.90
N ARG A 43 -0.43 3.81 -3.88
CA ARG A 43 -0.98 3.87 -5.24
C ARG A 43 -2.40 3.36 -5.32
N VAL A 44 -2.69 2.24 -4.65
CA VAL A 44 -4.05 1.68 -4.60
C VAL A 44 -5.00 2.65 -3.90
N PHE A 45 -4.58 3.23 -2.78
CA PHE A 45 -5.43 4.16 -2.03
C PHE A 45 -5.61 5.49 -2.75
N ASP A 46 -4.60 6.01 -3.46
CA ASP A 46 -4.78 7.20 -4.31
C ASP A 46 -5.80 6.95 -5.43
N LEU A 47 -5.77 5.77 -6.06
CA LEU A 47 -6.77 5.39 -7.06
C LEU A 47 -8.18 5.29 -6.45
N LEU A 48 -8.31 4.63 -5.30
CA LEU A 48 -9.59 4.49 -4.60
C LEU A 48 -10.15 5.85 -4.19
N ARG A 49 -9.31 6.76 -3.70
CA ARG A 49 -9.71 8.13 -3.37
C ARG A 49 -10.18 8.89 -4.60
N LYS A 50 -9.45 8.84 -5.71
CA LYS A 50 -9.89 9.48 -6.97
C LYS A 50 -11.24 8.96 -7.44
N PHE A 51 -11.45 7.65 -7.34
CA PHE A 51 -12.74 7.05 -7.66
C PHE A 51 -13.85 7.43 -6.66
N ALA A 52 -13.53 7.60 -5.39
CA ALA A 52 -14.44 8.14 -4.39
C ALA A 52 -14.85 9.58 -4.72
N ASP A 53 -13.90 10.43 -5.14
CA ASP A 53 -14.14 11.81 -5.56
C ASP A 53 -15.02 11.88 -6.83
N GLU A 54 -14.94 10.87 -7.70
CA GLU A 54 -15.84 10.67 -8.84
C GLU A 54 -17.23 10.11 -8.44
N GLY A 55 -17.47 9.84 -7.15
CA GLY A 55 -18.72 9.29 -6.63
C GLY A 55 -18.90 7.79 -6.87
N ARG A 56 -17.84 7.06 -7.23
CA ARG A 56 -17.91 5.61 -7.45
C ARG A 56 -17.98 4.86 -6.12
N ARG A 57 -18.69 3.74 -6.12
CA ARG A 57 -18.97 2.89 -4.95
C ARG A 57 -18.83 1.41 -5.32
N ASP A 58 -18.80 0.55 -4.30
CA ASP A 58 -18.81 -0.91 -4.43
C ASP A 58 -17.67 -1.44 -5.33
N LEU A 59 -16.48 -0.85 -5.18
CA LEU A 59 -15.36 -1.12 -6.11
C LEU A 59 -14.62 -2.40 -5.79
N LEU A 60 -14.37 -2.67 -4.51
CA LEU A 60 -13.70 -3.88 -4.06
C LEU A 60 -13.93 -4.15 -2.57
N THR A 61 -13.63 -5.39 -2.18
CA THR A 61 -13.46 -5.77 -0.79
C THR A 61 -11.97 -5.77 -0.45
N LEU A 62 -11.58 -5.05 0.60
CA LEU A 62 -10.19 -4.93 1.07
C LEU A 62 -10.01 -5.65 2.40
N GLY A 63 -9.25 -6.75 2.36
CA GLY A 63 -8.75 -7.42 3.55
C GLY A 63 -7.47 -6.77 4.05
N VAL A 64 -7.43 -6.37 5.32
CA VAL A 64 -6.19 -5.92 5.99
C VAL A 64 -6.00 -6.72 7.27
N THR A 65 -4.91 -7.48 7.35
CA THR A 65 -4.61 -8.24 8.57
C THR A 65 -4.29 -7.28 9.74
N PRO A 66 -4.74 -7.56 10.98
CA PRO A 66 -4.48 -6.69 12.12
C PRO A 66 -2.98 -6.43 12.37
N VAL A 67 -2.12 -7.43 12.19
CA VAL A 67 -0.65 -7.28 12.29
C VAL A 67 -0.08 -6.31 11.27
N LEU A 68 -0.65 -6.22 10.07
CA LEU A 68 -0.24 -5.23 9.07
C LEU A 68 -0.75 -3.84 9.43
N ALA A 69 -2.04 -3.73 9.80
CA ALA A 69 -2.64 -2.45 10.18
C ALA A 69 -1.87 -1.79 11.34
N ALA A 70 -1.54 -2.57 12.37
CA ALA A 70 -0.76 -2.09 13.51
C ALA A 70 0.62 -1.52 13.10
N GLN A 71 1.29 -2.13 12.12
CA GLN A 71 2.57 -1.63 11.62
C GLN A 71 2.42 -0.36 10.77
N LEU A 72 1.36 -0.27 9.95
CA LEU A 72 1.10 0.90 9.11
C LEU A 72 0.62 2.13 9.91
N ASP A 73 0.14 1.93 11.13
CA ASP A 73 -0.21 3.01 12.06
C ASP A 73 0.91 3.36 13.06
N ASP A 74 2.03 2.62 13.05
CA ASP A 74 3.10 2.82 14.01
C ASP A 74 3.95 4.08 13.67
N PRO A 75 4.14 5.03 14.61
CA PRO A 75 4.98 6.20 14.39
C PRO A 75 6.43 5.90 14.00
N TYR A 76 6.99 4.78 14.46
CA TYR A 76 8.31 4.31 14.03
C TYR A 76 8.29 3.91 12.55
N ALA A 77 7.27 3.17 12.12
CA ALA A 77 7.12 2.79 10.72
C ALA A 77 6.91 4.01 9.80
N LEU A 78 6.14 5.00 10.24
CA LEU A 78 5.94 6.28 9.52
C LEU A 78 7.27 7.01 9.28
N ARG A 79 8.14 7.09 10.30
CA ARG A 79 9.49 7.65 10.12
C ARG A 79 10.34 6.81 9.18
N GLY A 80 10.27 5.48 9.31
CA GLY A 80 11.02 4.56 8.47
C GLY A 80 10.64 4.65 6.99
N VAL A 81 9.35 4.74 6.67
CA VAL A 81 8.89 4.90 5.28
C VAL A 81 9.26 6.28 4.72
N GLN A 82 9.27 7.33 5.56
CA GLN A 82 9.77 8.65 5.15
C GLN A 82 11.26 8.60 4.78
N GLU A 83 12.10 7.95 5.61
CA GLU A 83 13.52 7.74 5.31
C GLU A 83 13.72 6.90 4.05
N TRP A 84 12.93 5.83 3.88
CA TRP A 84 12.93 5.00 2.68
C TRP A 84 12.66 5.80 1.41
N ILE A 85 11.64 6.67 1.41
CA ILE A 85 11.30 7.54 0.27
C ILE A 85 12.45 8.51 0.00
N GLY A 86 13.04 9.12 1.02
CA GLY A 86 14.21 9.98 0.86
C GLY A 86 15.39 9.26 0.18
N HIS A 87 15.70 8.04 0.62
CA HIS A 87 16.72 7.22 -0.03
C HIS A 87 16.35 6.83 -1.45
N TRP A 88 15.08 6.54 -1.73
CA TRP A 88 14.60 6.28 -3.09
C TRP A 88 14.81 7.48 -4.01
N GLN A 89 14.47 8.69 -3.56
CA GLN A 89 14.71 9.93 -4.32
C GLN A 89 16.19 10.11 -4.67
N LEU A 90 17.09 9.89 -3.71
CA LEU A 90 18.54 9.98 -3.95
C LEU A 90 19.03 8.95 -4.97
N ARG A 91 18.59 7.68 -4.84
CA ARG A 91 18.94 6.62 -5.80
C ARG A 91 18.47 6.95 -7.21
N VAL A 92 17.28 7.50 -7.34
CA VAL A 92 16.72 7.87 -8.65
C VAL A 92 17.43 9.08 -9.25
N GLN A 93 17.79 10.10 -8.46
CA GLN A 93 18.59 11.23 -8.94
C GLN A 93 19.95 10.76 -9.46
N GLN A 94 20.61 9.85 -8.73
CA GLN A 94 21.86 9.25 -9.17
C GLN A 94 21.69 8.45 -10.47
N ALA A 95 20.62 7.65 -10.57
CA ALA A 95 20.29 6.90 -11.79
C ALA A 95 20.07 7.82 -13.00
N ALA A 96 19.33 8.92 -12.83
CA ALA A 96 19.06 9.89 -13.88
C ALA A 96 20.35 10.52 -14.46
N VAL A 97 21.34 10.83 -13.61
CA VAL A 97 22.65 11.36 -14.05
C VAL A 97 23.49 10.27 -14.72
N ARG A 98 23.52 9.07 -14.13
CA ARG A 98 24.33 7.94 -14.60
C ARG A 98 23.88 7.45 -15.98
N TRP A 99 22.58 7.43 -16.24
CA TRP A 99 21.99 6.86 -17.45
C TRP A 99 21.41 7.88 -18.41
N ARG A 100 21.82 9.16 -18.30
CA ARG A 100 21.30 10.27 -19.12
C ARG A 100 21.38 10.06 -20.64
N ASP A 101 22.36 9.27 -21.08
CA ASP A 101 22.66 9.02 -22.49
C ASP A 101 21.90 7.79 -23.05
N ASP A 102 21.28 6.98 -22.18
CA ASP A 102 20.38 5.88 -22.57
C ASP A 102 18.92 6.37 -22.51
N PRO A 103 18.21 6.45 -23.65
CA PRO A 103 16.85 6.99 -23.67
C PRO A 103 15.85 6.24 -22.79
N LEU A 104 15.94 4.91 -22.74
CA LEU A 104 15.00 4.06 -21.99
C LEU A 104 15.25 4.19 -20.49
N LEU A 105 16.51 4.10 -20.08
CA LEU A 105 16.87 4.21 -18.66
C LEU A 105 16.64 5.63 -18.13
N ARG A 106 16.82 6.66 -18.97
CA ARG A 106 16.44 8.04 -18.63
C ARG A 106 14.94 8.19 -18.42
N GLU A 107 14.11 7.61 -19.29
CA GLU A 107 12.65 7.64 -19.14
C GLU A 107 12.21 6.93 -17.84
N LEU A 108 12.78 5.76 -17.55
CA LEU A 108 12.54 5.05 -16.30
C LEU A 108 12.93 5.90 -15.09
N ALA A 109 14.10 6.54 -15.09
CA ALA A 109 14.52 7.41 -13.99
C ALA A 109 13.55 8.59 -13.78
N VAL A 110 13.00 9.16 -14.86
CA VAL A 110 11.96 10.20 -14.77
C VAL A 110 10.67 9.66 -14.14
N ALA A 111 10.22 8.48 -14.56
CA ALA A 111 9.01 7.85 -14.01
C ALA A 111 9.16 7.54 -12.51
N GLU A 112 10.29 6.94 -12.13
CA GLU A 112 10.64 6.65 -10.74
C GLU A 112 10.76 7.93 -9.90
N HIS A 113 11.29 9.02 -10.48
CA HIS A 113 11.42 10.28 -9.76
C HIS A 113 10.04 10.86 -9.44
N LYS A 114 9.15 10.89 -10.43
CA LYS A 114 7.77 11.33 -10.24
C LYS A 114 7.05 10.48 -9.20
N ALA A 115 7.24 9.16 -9.24
CA ALA A 115 6.66 8.25 -8.26
C ALA A 115 7.19 8.51 -6.83
N ALA A 116 8.48 8.76 -6.67
CA ALA A 116 9.08 9.06 -5.37
C ALA A 116 8.64 10.40 -4.78
N ILE A 117 8.40 11.40 -5.63
CA ILE A 117 7.82 12.69 -5.22
C ILE A 117 6.37 12.51 -4.80
N ALA A 118 5.54 11.84 -5.62
CA ALA A 118 4.14 11.59 -5.29
C ALA A 118 4.00 10.76 -3.98
N ALA A 119 4.87 9.77 -3.77
CA ALA A 119 4.88 9.00 -2.53
C ALA A 119 5.16 9.87 -1.30
N ALA A 120 6.12 10.81 -1.40
CA ALA A 120 6.39 11.76 -0.32
C ALA A 120 5.17 12.66 -0.04
N GLU A 121 4.54 13.19 -1.09
CA GLU A 121 3.35 14.03 -0.98
C GLU A 121 2.19 13.29 -0.28
N HIS A 122 1.91 12.05 -0.69
CA HIS A 122 0.89 11.22 -0.04
C HIS A 122 1.20 10.95 1.43
N LEU A 123 2.47 10.70 1.76
CA LEU A 123 2.90 10.46 3.13
C LEU A 123 2.72 11.71 4.01
N GLU A 124 3.02 12.89 3.49
CA GLU A 124 2.89 14.16 4.23
C GLU A 124 1.45 14.66 4.35
N THR A 125 0.55 14.16 3.49
CA THR A 125 -0.86 14.58 3.43
C THR A 125 -1.79 13.50 4.00
N ASP A 126 -2.27 12.61 3.15
CA ASP A 126 -3.33 11.63 3.47
C ASP A 126 -2.84 10.60 4.49
N TRP A 127 -1.58 10.18 4.40
CA TRP A 127 -0.99 9.10 5.20
C TRP A 127 -0.18 9.59 6.40
N ARG A 128 -0.24 10.88 6.73
CA ARG A 128 0.56 11.50 7.80
C ARG A 128 0.38 10.84 9.17
N HIS A 129 -0.76 10.15 9.36
CA HIS A 129 -1.18 9.50 10.61
C HIS A 129 -1.39 7.99 10.43
N GLY A 130 -0.79 7.38 9.39
CA GLY A 130 -0.91 5.95 9.13
C GLY A 130 -2.10 5.57 8.26
N LEU A 131 -2.43 4.27 8.27
CA LEU A 131 -3.47 3.65 7.45
C LEU A 131 -4.88 3.98 7.95
N SER A 132 -5.11 3.91 9.26
CA SER A 132 -6.46 3.99 9.84
C SER A 132 -7.25 5.23 9.38
N PRO A 133 -6.66 6.45 9.35
CA PRO A 133 -7.35 7.64 8.86
C PRO A 133 -7.68 7.63 7.36
N VAL A 134 -6.96 6.82 6.56
CA VAL A 134 -7.17 6.70 5.11
C VAL A 134 -8.26 5.66 4.80
N LEU A 135 -8.37 4.60 5.61
CA LEU A 135 -9.40 3.56 5.44
C LEU A 135 -10.82 4.07 5.72
N GLY A 136 -11.00 4.81 6.82
CA GLY A 136 -12.31 5.22 7.31
C GLY A 136 -13.17 5.90 6.24
N PRO A 137 -12.70 7.00 5.61
CA PRO A 137 -13.47 7.70 4.58
C PRO A 137 -13.86 6.82 3.39
N LEU A 138 -13.00 5.88 2.96
CA LEU A 138 -13.30 4.99 1.84
C LEU A 138 -14.37 3.96 2.21
N ALA A 139 -14.34 3.44 3.43
CA ALA A 139 -15.36 2.53 3.94
C ALA A 139 -16.71 3.24 4.16
N ASP A 140 -16.70 4.42 4.79
CA ASP A 140 -17.89 5.24 5.04
C ASP A 140 -18.55 5.68 3.73
N ALA A 141 -17.74 6.02 2.72
CA ALA A 141 -18.22 6.33 1.37
C ALA A 141 -18.66 5.09 0.58
N GLY A 142 -18.58 3.88 1.14
CA GLY A 142 -18.92 2.62 0.46
C GLY A 142 -18.11 2.37 -0.82
N VAL A 143 -16.90 2.92 -0.89
CA VAL A 143 -15.95 2.69 -2.00
C VAL A 143 -15.35 1.31 -1.85
N ILE A 144 -15.04 0.93 -0.61
CA ILE A 144 -14.52 -0.37 -0.21
C ILE A 144 -15.38 -1.01 0.86
N GLU A 145 -15.50 -2.34 0.82
CA GLU A 145 -15.90 -3.15 1.96
C GLU A 145 -14.64 -3.61 2.70
N LEU A 146 -14.61 -3.55 4.03
CA LEU A 146 -13.46 -4.01 4.82
C LEU A 146 -13.64 -5.44 5.33
N LEU A 147 -12.61 -6.26 5.15
CA LEU A 147 -12.48 -7.56 5.80
C LEU A 147 -11.33 -7.51 6.82
N GLY A 148 -11.64 -7.95 8.03
CA GLY A 148 -10.64 -8.25 9.04
C GLY A 148 -9.99 -9.60 8.80
N GLY A 149 -9.26 -10.05 9.81
CA GLY A 149 -8.71 -11.39 9.82
C GLY A 149 -8.08 -11.73 11.16
N PRO A 150 -7.48 -12.91 11.26
CA PRO A 150 -6.76 -13.34 12.45
C PRO A 150 -5.62 -12.39 12.81
N LEU A 151 -5.37 -12.17 14.11
CA LEU A 151 -4.44 -11.17 14.63
C LEU A 151 -3.10 -11.14 13.88
N THR A 152 -2.43 -12.28 13.77
CA THR A 152 -1.09 -12.42 13.17
C THR A 152 -1.08 -13.29 11.91
N HIS A 153 -2.26 -13.51 11.30
CA HIS A 153 -2.42 -14.41 10.16
C HIS A 153 -1.82 -15.82 10.38
N PRO A 154 -2.11 -16.50 11.52
CA PRO A 154 -1.63 -17.85 11.74
C PRO A 154 -2.32 -18.83 10.78
N PHE A 155 -1.67 -19.97 10.54
CA PHE A 155 -2.31 -21.06 9.82
C PHE A 155 -3.31 -21.78 10.74
N HIS A 156 -4.57 -21.31 10.69
CA HIS A 156 -5.66 -21.77 11.56
C HIS A 156 -5.80 -23.29 11.71
N PRO A 157 -5.70 -24.10 10.64
CA PRO A 157 -5.87 -25.55 10.75
C PRO A 157 -4.86 -26.27 11.66
N LEU A 158 -3.74 -25.63 12.01
CA LEU A 158 -2.72 -26.20 12.91
C LEU A 158 -2.70 -25.56 14.30
N LEU A 159 -3.66 -24.68 14.61
CA LEU A 159 -3.75 -24.11 15.95
C LEU A 159 -4.23 -25.17 16.95
N PRO A 160 -3.60 -25.30 18.12
CA PRO A 160 -3.99 -26.30 19.13
C PRO A 160 -5.37 -26.01 19.73
N ASN A 161 -5.78 -24.73 19.76
CA ASN A 161 -7.12 -24.29 20.16
C ASN A 161 -7.60 -23.25 19.14
N PRO A 162 -8.14 -23.66 17.99
CA PRO A 162 -8.68 -22.71 17.02
C PRO A 162 -9.90 -22.00 17.64
N VAL A 163 -9.89 -20.67 17.57
CA VAL A 163 -11.01 -19.79 17.98
C VAL A 163 -12.01 -19.71 16.85
#